data_AF-A0A0N4WW96-F1
#
_entry.id   AF-A0A0N4WW96-F1
#
_cell.length_a   1.000
_cell.length_b   1.000
_cell.length_c   1.000
_cell.angle_alpha   90.00
_cell.angle_beta   90.00
_cell.angle_gamma   90.00
#
_symmetry.space_group_name_H-M   'P 1'
#
loop_
_entity.id
_entity.type
_entity.pdbx_description
1 polymer ?
#
loop_
_entity_poly.entity_id
_entity_poly.type
_entity_poly.pdbx_seq_one_letter_code
_entity_poly.pdbx_strand_id
1 'polypeptide(L)'
;WPLYFASIVKVFSTDYEKSPSARFKIKPLFQVFLYLMMLEFPDATVLRFLPIFLQFSSCKKPYFPSNDVLNVKRKSNEPFRRVTITKDSLPEKFKDNSYDRSHDQWGAKAHEALSKVQGKGFRHEKTKKKKGSYGGGPISTSVNSIKFSDSD
;
A
#
# COMPACT_ATOMS: atom_id res chain seq x y z
N TRP A 1 -13.86 -25.26 22.27
CA TRP A 1 -13.65 -23.99 22.98
C TRP A 1 -12.40 -23.21 22.53
N PRO A 2 -11.18 -23.78 22.44
CA PRO A 2 -9.97 -23.03 22.07
C PRO A 2 -10.01 -22.39 20.67
N LEU A 3 -10.67 -23.05 19.72
CA LEU A 3 -10.76 -22.59 18.33
C LEU A 3 -11.70 -21.38 18.16
N TYR A 4 -12.76 -21.27 18.96
CA TYR A 4 -13.65 -20.11 18.95
C TYR A 4 -12.99 -18.88 19.58
N PHE A 5 -12.21 -19.10 20.64
CA PHE A 5 -11.47 -18.05 21.33
C PHE A 5 -10.42 -17.38 20.44
N ALA A 6 -9.69 -18.19 19.68
CA ALA A 6 -8.68 -17.69 18.73
C ALA A 6 -9.28 -16.80 17.64
N SER A 7 -10.49 -17.11 17.14
CA SER A 7 -11.19 -16.27 16.17
C SER A 7 -11.60 -14.92 16.76
N ILE A 8 -12.11 -14.89 18.00
CA ILE A 8 -12.55 -13.65 18.66
C ILE A 8 -11.37 -12.71 18.92
N VAL A 9 -10.25 -13.23 19.45
CA VAL A 9 -9.03 -12.44 19.69
C VAL A 9 -8.44 -11.90 18.39
N LYS A 10 -8.56 -12.63 17.28
CA LYS A 10 -8.07 -12.20 15.96
C LYS A 10 -8.89 -11.06 15.38
N VAL A 11 -10.21 -11.03 15.61
CA VAL A 11 -11.08 -9.90 15.24
C VAL A 11 -10.75 -8.64 16.03
N PHE A 12 -10.49 -8.76 17.35
CA PHE A 12 -10.12 -7.59 18.16
C PHE A 12 -8.71 -7.05 17.91
N SER A 13 -7.77 -7.87 17.41
CA SER A 13 -6.41 -7.41 17.07
C SER A 13 -6.33 -6.60 15.78
N THR A 14 -7.26 -6.75 14.84
CA THR A 14 -7.21 -6.03 13.55
C THR A 14 -7.73 -4.59 13.62
N ASP A 15 -8.38 -4.20 14.72
CA ASP A 15 -8.98 -2.87 14.91
C ASP A 15 -8.11 -1.92 15.76
N TYR A 16 -6.79 -2.16 15.77
CA TYR A 16 -5.81 -1.18 16.22
C TYR A 16 -5.54 -0.18 15.09
N GLU A 17 -6.41 0.82 14.99
CA GLU A 17 -6.10 2.01 14.22
C GLU A 17 -4.90 2.73 14.87
N LYS A 18 -3.85 2.91 14.08
CA LYS A 18 -2.58 3.52 14.47
C LYS A 18 -2.78 5.02 14.71
N SER A 19 -3.38 5.39 15.83
CA SER A 19 -3.43 6.78 16.27
C SER A 19 -2.03 7.25 16.69
N PRO A 20 -1.51 8.36 16.16
CA PRO A 20 -0.14 8.80 16.38
C PRO A 20 0.11 9.45 17.75
N SER A 21 -0.90 9.50 18.63
CA SER A 21 -0.78 10.12 19.95
C SER A 21 -1.18 9.12 21.05
N ALA A 22 -0.19 8.77 21.87
CA ALA A 22 -0.32 7.89 23.01
C ALA A 22 -1.33 8.45 24.04
N ARG A 23 -2.58 8.00 23.95
CA ARG A 23 -3.44 7.75 25.11
C ARG A 23 -4.23 6.47 24.83
N PHE A 24 -3.91 5.42 25.58
CA PHE A 24 -4.64 4.15 25.55
C PHE A 24 -6.09 4.38 26.00
N LYS A 25 -6.99 4.65 25.05
CA LYS A 25 -8.43 4.57 25.28
C LYS A 25 -8.88 3.16 24.91
N ILE A 26 -9.04 2.34 25.94
CA ILE A 26 -9.69 1.03 25.82
C ILE A 26 -11.13 1.30 25.36
N LYS A 27 -11.52 0.76 24.20
CA LYS A 27 -12.87 0.90 23.65
C LYS A 27 -13.88 0.26 24.63
N PRO A 28 -15.10 0.81 24.81
CA PRO A 28 -16.10 0.26 25.74
C PRO A 28 -16.44 -1.22 25.44
N LEU A 29 -16.31 -1.63 24.18
CA LEU A 29 -16.49 -3.02 23.75
C LEU A 29 -15.48 -3.99 24.35
N PHE A 30 -14.24 -3.56 24.59
CA PHE A 30 -13.21 -4.41 25.22
C PHE A 30 -13.49 -4.61 26.71
N GLN A 31 -14.04 -3.58 27.38
CA GLN A 31 -14.47 -3.67 28.78
C GLN A 31 -15.65 -4.63 28.94
N VAL A 32 -16.63 -4.57 28.02
CA VAL A 32 -17.78 -5.48 27.99
C VAL A 32 -17.35 -6.92 27.70
N PHE A 33 -16.38 -7.12 26.79
CA PHE A 33 -15.83 -8.43 26.50
C PHE A 33 -15.10 -9.05 27.69
N LEU A 34 -14.27 -8.27 28.40
CA LEU A 34 -13.62 -8.72 29.62
C LEU A 34 -14.64 -9.03 30.74
N TYR A 35 -15.72 -8.26 30.84
CA TYR A 35 -16.76 -8.50 31.84
C TYR A 35 -17.59 -9.76 31.53
N LEU A 36 -17.91 -10.02 30.26
CA LEU A 36 -18.54 -11.26 29.80
C LEU A 36 -17.66 -12.49 30.03
N MET A 37 -16.35 -12.35 29.77
CA MET A 37 -15.38 -13.41 30.05
C MET A 37 -15.23 -13.73 31.55
N MET A 38 -15.49 -12.77 32.43
CA MET A 38 -15.45 -12.97 33.89
C MET A 38 -16.74 -13.59 34.44
N LEU A 39 -17.86 -13.54 33.72
CA LEU A 39 -19.14 -14.10 34.14
C LEU A 39 -19.34 -15.57 33.74
N GLU A 40 -18.60 -16.05 32.75
CA GLU A 40 -18.81 -17.39 32.17
C GLU A 40 -17.78 -18.45 32.62
N PHE A 41 -16.80 -18.05 33.46
CA PHE A 41 -15.78 -18.95 34.01
C PHE A 41 -15.61 -18.79 35.54
N PRO A 42 -16.53 -19.33 36.36
CA PRO A 42 -16.38 -19.39 37.80
C PRO A 42 -15.56 -20.63 38.19
N ASP A 43 -14.35 -20.83 37.64
CA ASP A 43 -13.41 -21.76 38.27
C ASP A 43 -11.96 -21.59 37.84
N ALA A 44 -11.06 -21.85 38.77
CA ALA A 44 -9.67 -21.41 38.92
C ALA A 44 -8.66 -21.78 37.81
N THR A 45 -8.92 -21.42 36.55
CA THR A 45 -8.00 -21.63 35.41
C THR A 45 -7.40 -20.35 34.82
N VAL A 46 -7.91 -19.17 35.21
CA VAL A 46 -7.49 -17.86 34.67
C VAL A 46 -6.04 -17.50 35.02
N LEU A 47 -5.50 -18.04 36.12
CA LEU A 47 -4.11 -17.77 36.55
C LEU A 47 -3.04 -18.55 35.76
N ARG A 48 -3.43 -19.51 34.91
CA ARG A 48 -2.45 -20.28 34.10
C ARG A 48 -2.22 -19.68 32.70
N PHE A 49 -3.07 -18.76 32.25
CA PHE A 49 -2.96 -18.13 30.93
C PHE A 49 -2.37 -16.71 30.95
N LEU A 50 -2.17 -16.12 32.13
CA LEU A 50 -1.53 -14.82 32.33
C LEU A 50 -0.07 -14.70 31.82
N PRO A 51 0.79 -15.75 31.76
CA PRO A 51 2.17 -15.57 31.28
C PRO A 51 2.32 -15.54 29.75
N ILE A 52 1.29 -15.92 28.96
CA ILE A 52 1.36 -15.86 27.49
C ILE A 52 1.09 -14.44 26.97
N PHE A 53 0.32 -13.64 27.71
CA PHE A 53 -0.07 -12.29 27.28
C PHE A 53 1.03 -11.24 27.50
N LEU A 54 1.98 -11.47 28.41
CA LEU A 54 3.04 -10.51 28.74
C LEU A 54 4.34 -10.69 27.93
N GLN A 55 4.52 -11.79 27.20
CA GLN A 55 5.76 -12.06 26.46
C GLN A 55 5.83 -11.35 25.10
N PHE A 56 4.74 -10.78 24.60
CA PHE A 56 4.68 -10.12 23.28
C PHE A 56 5.13 -8.64 23.29
N SER A 57 5.69 -8.15 24.39
CA SER A 57 5.98 -6.72 24.59
C SER A 57 7.45 -6.31 24.37
N SER A 58 8.38 -7.23 24.06
CA SER A 58 9.79 -6.88 23.85
C SER A 58 10.27 -7.15 22.42
N CYS A 59 9.51 -6.65 21.42
CA CYS A 59 10.09 -6.47 20.09
C CYS A 59 10.84 -5.12 20.10
N LYS A 60 12.15 -5.16 20.40
CA LYS A 60 13.02 -4.00 20.18
C LYS A 60 12.98 -3.66 18.70
N LYS A 61 12.50 -2.46 18.37
CA LYS A 61 12.48 -1.96 16.99
C LYS A 61 13.91 -1.98 16.43
N PRO A 62 14.11 -2.41 15.16
CA PRO A 62 15.43 -2.34 14.54
C PRO A 62 15.92 -0.89 14.56
N TYR A 63 17.12 -0.69 15.08
CA TYR A 63 17.80 0.59 15.02
C TYR A 63 18.24 0.81 13.58
N PHE A 64 17.59 1.75 12.89
CA PHE A 64 18.08 2.27 11.62
C PHE A 64 19.01 3.45 11.93
N PRO A 65 20.28 3.42 11.53
CA PRO A 65 21.16 4.56 11.70
C PRO A 65 20.58 5.75 10.94
N SER A 66 20.42 6.87 11.65
CA SER A 66 20.05 8.14 11.05
C SER A 66 21.20 8.59 10.15
N ASN A 67 20.99 8.53 8.83
CA ASN A 67 21.93 9.14 7.90
C ASN A 67 21.88 10.66 8.12
N ASP A 68 22.87 11.17 8.85
CA ASP A 68 23.17 12.59 8.99
C ASP A 68 23.70 13.10 7.65
N VAL A 69 22.80 13.49 6.76
CA VAL A 69 23.19 14.29 5.61
C VAL A 69 22.14 15.36 5.33
N LEU A 70 22.52 16.57 5.74
CA LEU A 70 21.95 17.88 5.43
C LEU A 70 20.61 18.18 6.11
N ASN A 71 20.66 19.14 7.03
CA ASN A 71 19.53 19.85 7.62
C ASN A 71 18.79 20.66 6.54
N VAL A 72 18.05 19.97 5.67
CA VAL A 72 17.17 20.61 4.69
C VAL A 72 15.93 21.05 5.45
N LYS A 73 15.81 22.36 5.68
CA LYS A 73 14.65 23.00 6.30
C LYS A 73 13.40 22.58 5.51
N ARG A 74 12.58 21.69 6.09
CA ARG A 74 11.39 21.17 5.42
C ARG A 74 10.44 22.33 5.12
N LYS A 75 10.04 22.48 3.86
CA LYS A 75 8.95 23.40 3.51
C LYS A 75 7.68 22.88 4.19
N SER A 76 6.98 23.77 4.89
CA SER A 76 5.69 23.43 5.49
C SER A 76 4.71 23.02 4.38
N ASN A 77 3.92 21.97 4.62
CA ASN A 77 2.89 21.45 3.72
C ASN A 77 3.39 20.67 2.48
N GLU A 78 4.62 20.18 2.47
CA GLU A 78 5.10 19.30 1.40
C GLU A 78 5.02 17.81 1.77
N PRO A 79 4.41 16.94 0.95
CA PRO A 79 4.40 15.50 1.20
C PRO A 79 5.83 14.93 1.17
N PHE A 80 6.06 13.89 1.99
CA PHE A 80 7.35 13.21 2.01
C PHE A 80 7.71 12.67 0.63
N ARG A 81 8.93 13.01 0.16
CA ARG A 81 9.50 12.52 -1.10
C ARG A 81 10.86 11.89 -0.84
N ARG A 82 11.08 10.70 -1.42
CA ARG A 82 12.36 9.96 -1.34
C ARG A 82 13.44 10.58 -2.24
N VAL A 83 13.03 11.19 -3.36
CA VAL A 83 13.91 11.76 -4.39
C VAL A 83 13.45 13.20 -4.66
N THR A 84 14.38 14.16 -4.69
CA THR A 84 14.09 15.61 -4.74
C THR A 84 14.46 16.23 -6.10
N ILE A 85 14.38 15.49 -7.19
CA ILE A 85 14.76 15.99 -8.53
C ILE A 85 13.67 16.95 -9.05
N THR A 86 14.06 18.15 -9.44
CA THR A 86 13.19 19.16 -10.06
C THR A 86 12.93 18.80 -11.53
N LYS A 87 11.72 19.08 -12.05
CA LYS A 87 11.33 18.78 -13.44
C LYS A 87 12.29 19.41 -14.47
N ASP A 88 12.84 20.59 -14.17
CA ASP A 88 13.76 21.31 -15.05
C ASP A 88 15.14 20.66 -15.18
N SER A 89 15.52 19.82 -14.21
CA SER A 89 16.77 19.06 -14.21
C SER A 89 16.69 17.81 -15.08
N LEU A 90 15.52 17.45 -15.59
CA LEU A 90 15.33 16.29 -16.46
C LEU A 90 15.69 16.64 -17.91
N PRO A 91 16.29 15.70 -18.67
CA PRO A 91 16.50 15.90 -20.10
C PRO A 91 15.16 16.04 -20.82
N GLU A 92 15.15 16.81 -21.90
CA GLU A 92 13.92 17.26 -22.60
C GLU A 92 12.99 16.10 -23.00
N LYS A 93 13.56 14.97 -23.43
CA LYS A 93 12.82 13.75 -23.78
C LYS A 93 11.95 13.19 -22.64
N PHE A 94 12.30 13.42 -21.37
CA PHE A 94 11.58 12.88 -20.21
C PHE A 94 10.74 13.91 -19.48
N LYS A 95 10.59 15.12 -20.03
CA LYS A 95 9.77 16.17 -19.42
C LYS A 95 8.27 15.91 -19.61
N ASP A 96 7.90 15.24 -20.70
CA ASP A 96 6.51 15.01 -21.09
C ASP A 96 6.15 13.53 -21.01
N ASN A 97 5.01 13.24 -20.35
CA ASN A 97 4.44 11.90 -20.21
C ASN A 97 3.22 11.69 -21.15
N SER A 98 3.05 12.54 -22.15
CA SER A 98 2.00 12.40 -23.14
C SER A 98 2.23 11.14 -23.98
N TYR A 99 1.14 10.54 -24.45
CA TYR A 99 1.23 9.35 -25.28
C TYR A 99 1.65 9.71 -26.71
N ASP A 100 2.74 9.12 -27.19
CA ASP A 100 3.16 9.21 -28.60
C ASP A 100 2.62 8.02 -29.40
N ARG A 101 1.92 8.33 -30.51
CA ARG A 101 1.33 7.36 -31.43
C ARG A 101 2.36 6.70 -32.34
N SER A 102 3.56 7.29 -32.48
CA SER A 102 4.56 6.90 -33.48
C SER A 102 5.28 5.59 -33.15
N HIS A 103 5.24 5.15 -31.89
CA HIS A 103 6.03 4.01 -31.42
C HIS A 103 5.46 2.63 -31.79
N ASP A 104 4.13 2.49 -31.86
CA ASP A 104 3.50 1.19 -32.09
C ASP A 104 2.07 1.31 -32.63
N GLN A 105 1.75 0.50 -33.64
CA GLN A 105 0.41 0.45 -34.23
C GLN A 105 -0.59 -0.23 -33.29
N TRP A 106 -0.14 -1.26 -32.54
CA TRP A 106 -0.99 -1.98 -31.59
C TRP A 106 -1.40 -1.09 -30.41
N GLY A 107 -0.43 -0.40 -29.82
CA GLY A 107 -0.65 0.62 -28.80
C GLY A 107 -1.51 1.79 -29.28
N ALA A 108 -1.30 2.27 -30.51
CA ALA A 108 -2.04 3.41 -31.06
C ALA A 108 -3.55 3.14 -31.15
N LYS A 109 -3.92 1.94 -31.58
CA LYS A 109 -5.31 1.51 -31.65
C LYS A 109 -5.91 1.27 -30.27
N ALA A 110 -5.10 0.82 -29.31
CA ALA A 110 -5.56 0.61 -27.94
C ALA A 110 -5.83 1.95 -27.26
N HIS A 111 -4.95 2.93 -27.48
CA HIS A 111 -5.13 4.30 -27.02
C HIS A 111 -6.40 4.91 -27.62
N GLU A 112 -6.63 4.80 -28.92
CA GLU A 112 -7.85 5.33 -29.55
C GLU A 112 -9.15 4.74 -28.96
N ALA A 113 -9.13 3.46 -28.63
CA ALA A 113 -10.27 2.78 -28.04
C ALA A 113 -10.50 3.13 -26.56
N LEU A 114 -9.44 3.30 -25.78
CA LEU A 114 -9.52 3.42 -24.32
C LEU A 114 -9.33 4.85 -23.79
N SER A 115 -8.75 5.76 -24.57
CA SER A 115 -8.46 7.16 -24.18
C SER A 115 -9.74 7.95 -23.85
N LYS A 116 -10.86 7.57 -24.47
CA LYS A 116 -12.18 8.20 -24.27
C LYS A 116 -12.78 7.95 -22.89
N VAL A 117 -12.26 6.98 -22.13
CA VAL A 117 -12.90 6.49 -20.90
C VAL A 117 -11.92 6.49 -19.74
N GLN A 118 -12.38 6.97 -18.58
CA GLN A 118 -11.56 7.04 -17.37
C GLN A 118 -12.25 6.34 -16.18
N GLY A 119 -11.48 6.03 -15.13
CA GLY A 119 -12.01 5.49 -13.86
C GLY A 119 -12.74 4.15 -13.98
N LYS A 120 -13.96 4.07 -13.41
CA LYS A 120 -14.78 2.85 -13.43
C LYS A 120 -15.16 2.41 -14.85
N GLY A 121 -15.44 3.37 -15.74
CA GLY A 121 -15.74 3.10 -17.14
C GLY A 121 -14.60 2.38 -17.85
N PHE A 122 -13.35 2.80 -17.60
CA PHE A 122 -12.16 2.16 -18.17
C PHE A 122 -12.06 0.68 -17.83
N ARG A 123 -12.40 0.28 -16.59
CA ARG A 123 -12.38 -1.14 -16.17
C ARG A 123 -13.35 -1.97 -17.01
N HIS A 124 -14.55 -1.47 -17.26
CA HIS A 124 -15.56 -2.15 -18.06
C HIS A 124 -15.19 -2.16 -19.55
N GLU A 125 -14.78 -1.01 -20.10
CA GLU A 125 -14.34 -0.84 -21.49
C GLU A 125 -13.21 -1.81 -21.82
N LYS A 126 -12.15 -1.81 -21.00
CA LYS A 126 -11.01 -2.73 -21.14
C LYS A 126 -11.47 -4.19 -21.09
N THR A 127 -12.34 -4.54 -20.16
CA THR A 127 -12.81 -5.94 -20.02
C THR A 127 -13.64 -6.38 -21.23
N LYS A 128 -14.48 -5.49 -21.79
CA LYS A 128 -15.22 -5.76 -23.02
C LYS A 128 -14.29 -5.94 -24.22
N LYS A 129 -13.32 -5.04 -24.40
CA LYS A 129 -12.32 -5.13 -25.48
C LYS A 129 -11.42 -6.36 -25.34
N LYS A 130 -11.08 -6.77 -24.11
CA LYS A 130 -10.33 -8.00 -23.86
C LYS A 130 -11.14 -9.29 -24.08
N LYS A 131 -12.46 -9.28 -23.84
CA LYS A 131 -13.32 -10.46 -24.00
C LYS A 131 -13.78 -10.66 -25.45
N GLY A 132 -13.81 -9.60 -26.27
CA GLY A 132 -14.01 -9.70 -27.71
C GLY A 132 -12.70 -9.91 -28.48
N SER A 133 -12.80 -10.02 -29.80
CA SER A 133 -11.63 -10.10 -30.69
C SER A 133 -11.05 -8.71 -30.97
N TYR A 134 -10.34 -8.13 -29.99
CA TYR A 134 -9.58 -6.90 -30.23
C TYR A 134 -8.35 -7.20 -31.11
N GLY A 135 -8.43 -6.86 -32.39
CA GLY A 135 -7.31 -6.94 -33.34
C GLY A 135 -6.55 -5.61 -33.43
N GLY A 136 -5.42 -5.51 -32.73
CA GLY A 136 -4.60 -4.30 -32.62
C GLY A 136 -3.72 -3.96 -33.83
N GLY A 137 -3.57 -4.86 -34.81
CA GLY A 137 -2.61 -4.71 -35.92
C GLY A 137 -1.39 -5.62 -35.74
N PRO A 138 -0.27 -5.40 -36.45
CA PRO A 138 0.98 -6.11 -36.19
C PRO A 138 1.62 -5.63 -34.89
N ILE A 139 2.27 -6.54 -34.15
CA ILE A 139 3.08 -6.22 -32.97
C ILE A 139 4.45 -5.76 -33.45
N SER A 140 4.88 -4.56 -33.05
CA SER A 140 6.24 -4.09 -33.30
C SER A 140 7.26 -4.85 -32.45
N THR A 141 8.38 -5.26 -33.04
CA THR A 141 9.49 -5.96 -32.36
C THR A 141 10.71 -5.06 -32.14
N SER A 142 10.58 -3.76 -32.42
CA SER A 142 11.65 -2.78 -32.27
C SER A 142 11.97 -2.47 -30.81
N VAL A 143 13.21 -2.09 -30.53
CA VAL A 143 13.67 -1.72 -29.19
C VAL A 143 13.45 -0.22 -28.97
N ASN A 144 12.56 0.13 -28.03
CA ASN A 144 12.23 1.52 -27.67
C ASN A 144 12.85 1.97 -26.33
N SER A 145 13.82 1.22 -25.81
CA SER A 145 14.51 1.56 -24.55
C SER A 145 15.60 2.62 -24.75
N ILE A 146 15.92 3.33 -23.66
CA ILE A 146 17.04 4.26 -23.58
C ILE A 146 18.19 3.60 -22.80
N LYS A 147 19.43 3.82 -23.21
CA LYS A 147 20.60 3.44 -22.41
C LYS A 147 20.98 4.61 -21.50
N PHE A 148 21.26 4.32 -20.24
CA PHE A 148 21.84 5.30 -19.32
C PHE A 148 23.36 5.28 -19.50
N SER A 149 23.97 6.46 -19.47
CA SER A 149 25.43 6.62 -19.59
C SER A 149 26.20 5.95 -18.46
N ASP A 150 25.57 5.78 -17.30
CA ASP A 150 26.25 5.42 -16.05
C ASP A 150 26.24 3.90 -15.78
N SER A 151 25.98 3.08 -16.81
CA SER A 151 25.65 1.65 -16.68
C SER A 151 26.62 0.70 -17.40
N ASP A 152 27.90 1.10 -17.56
CA ASP A 152 28.99 0.23 -18.05
C ASP A 152 29.95 -0.18 -16.93
#